data_AF-A0A2G5T6R2-F1
#
_entry.id   AF-A0A2G5T6R2-F1
#
_cell.length_a   1.000
_cell.length_b   1.000
_cell.length_c   1.000
_cell.angle_alpha   90.00
_cell.angle_beta   90.00
_cell.angle_gamma   90.00
#
_symmetry.space_group_name_H-M   'P 1'
#
loop_
_entity.id
_entity.type
_entity.pdbx_description
1 polymer ?
#
loop_
_entity_poly.entity_id
_entity_poly.type
_entity_poly.pdbx_seq_one_letter_code
_entity_poly.pdbx_strand_id
1 'polypeptide(L)'
;MEVLYLTYGIPSIILTLFFLIFLNRNEFKYSFYRIVQCDLIVNVFCFLNGWFSRFCKWTFTAPMMLVVYENFYFAFHLNQFSINFFYNLQSVSVIIMSVHRLSASEFIKANEFWTRRYLPIYSITVTTFVCFNLFVYLSDWTRPLRYDDLAKVFVSVPAEATKSALWSRIFYWMSLTYFSVILFINILTIISIKTRYNKKSASEKTRRMMINLTLITSINSSIFFVVFIWQSVGKSIMELQTYMASMYVLSDSMTLLLPYMLLVFDRNVRKALAKTIGSKAVWLARSLGTDSSLMRNTSVINVISTKST
;
A
#
# COMPACT_ATOMS: atom_id res chain seq x y z
N MET A 1 4.70 2.66 22.06
CA MET A 1 4.49 2.84 20.60
C MET A 1 5.32 1.85 19.78
N GLU A 2 6.59 1.66 20.10
CA GLU A 2 7.52 0.73 19.40
C GLU A 2 6.97 -0.69 19.27
N VAL A 3 6.48 -1.28 20.36
CA VAL A 3 5.86 -2.61 20.37
C VAL A 3 4.66 -2.68 19.42
N LEU A 4 3.81 -1.64 19.37
CA LEU A 4 2.69 -1.61 18.45
C LEU A 4 3.17 -1.62 16.99
N TYR A 5 4.16 -0.80 16.66
CA TYR A 5 4.73 -0.76 15.31
C TYR A 5 5.29 -2.11 14.86
N LEU A 6 5.95 -2.84 15.77
CA LEU A 6 6.47 -4.17 15.49
C LEU A 6 5.34 -5.20 15.32
N THR A 7 4.33 -5.18 16.19
CA THR A 7 3.27 -6.20 16.19
C THR A 7 2.33 -6.10 15.00
N TYR A 8 2.00 -4.90 14.51
CA TYR A 8 1.21 -4.79 13.28
C TYR A 8 2.08 -4.68 12.02
N GLY A 9 3.22 -4.01 12.08
CA GLY A 9 4.03 -3.70 10.90
C GLY A 9 4.67 -4.95 10.28
N ILE A 10 5.25 -5.84 11.11
CA ILE A 10 5.92 -7.05 10.63
C ILE A 10 4.93 -8.02 9.95
N PRO A 11 3.78 -8.39 10.57
CA PRO A 11 2.81 -9.24 9.89
C PRO A 11 2.27 -8.60 8.60
N SER A 12 2.08 -7.29 8.60
CA SER A 12 1.53 -6.57 7.45
C SER A 12 2.50 -6.55 6.27
N ILE A 13 3.81 -6.33 6.49
CA ILE A 13 4.79 -6.37 5.40
C ILE A 13 4.96 -7.80 4.86
N ILE A 14 4.94 -8.82 5.73
CA ILE A 14 4.95 -10.23 5.33
C ILE A 14 3.73 -10.54 4.45
N LEU A 15 2.54 -10.06 4.84
CA LEU A 15 1.32 -10.22 4.06
C LEU A 15 1.43 -9.51 2.69
N THR A 16 1.98 -8.30 2.68
CA THR A 16 2.20 -7.51 1.45
C THR A 16 3.12 -8.24 0.47
N LEU A 17 4.24 -8.77 0.96
CA LEU A 17 5.20 -9.56 0.18
C LEU A 17 4.57 -10.87 -0.33
N PHE A 18 3.79 -11.55 0.52
CA PHE A 18 3.02 -12.72 0.10
C PHE A 18 2.07 -12.37 -1.05
N PHE A 19 1.35 -11.26 -0.95
CA PHE A 19 0.42 -10.81 -1.99
C PHE A 19 1.12 -10.45 -3.30
N LEU A 20 2.31 -9.85 -3.26
CA LEU A 20 3.11 -9.59 -4.47
C LEU A 20 3.39 -10.86 -5.26
N ILE A 21 3.83 -11.92 -4.58
CA ILE A 21 4.12 -13.22 -5.18
C ILE A 21 2.81 -13.92 -5.60
N PHE A 22 1.79 -13.88 -4.75
CA PHE A 22 0.50 -14.55 -4.97
C PHE A 22 -0.24 -13.98 -6.19
N LEU A 23 -0.24 -12.66 -6.37
CA LEU A 23 -0.86 -11.98 -7.49
C LEU A 23 -0.11 -12.18 -8.81
N ASN A 24 1.11 -12.73 -8.80
CA ASN A 24 1.86 -12.98 -10.04
C ASN A 24 1.39 -14.26 -10.78
N ARG A 25 0.46 -15.01 -10.21
CA ARG A 25 -0.04 -16.26 -10.80
C ARG A 25 -0.86 -15.99 -12.07
N ASN A 26 -0.91 -17.00 -12.93
CA ASN A 26 -1.67 -16.97 -14.20
C ASN A 26 -3.17 -16.71 -14.03
N GLU A 27 -3.73 -16.93 -12.84
CA GLU A 27 -5.13 -16.65 -12.51
C GLU A 27 -5.42 -15.13 -12.44
N PHE A 28 -4.40 -14.28 -12.31
CA PHE A 28 -4.50 -12.83 -12.10
C PHE A 28 -3.97 -12.00 -13.28
N LYS A 29 -4.33 -12.37 -14.52
CA LYS A 29 -3.88 -11.66 -15.75
C LYS A 29 -4.52 -10.29 -15.98
N TYR A 30 -5.58 -9.95 -15.25
CA TYR A 30 -6.32 -8.69 -15.45
C TYR A 30 -5.45 -7.47 -15.10
N SER A 31 -5.58 -6.37 -15.85
CA SER A 31 -4.72 -5.18 -15.69
C SER A 31 -4.77 -4.58 -14.29
N PHE A 32 -5.89 -4.76 -13.58
CA PHE A 32 -6.03 -4.39 -12.17
C PHE A 32 -4.90 -4.93 -11.30
N TYR A 33 -4.65 -6.25 -11.38
CA TYR A 33 -3.73 -6.91 -10.47
C TYR A 33 -2.30 -6.47 -10.74
N ARG A 34 -1.97 -6.14 -12.00
CA ARG A 34 -0.66 -5.59 -12.37
C ARG A 34 -0.43 -4.21 -11.78
N ILE A 35 -1.43 -3.33 -11.83
CA ILE A 35 -1.33 -2.00 -11.20
C ILE A 35 -1.28 -2.11 -9.68
N VAL A 36 -2.09 -2.98 -9.09
CA VAL A 36 -2.03 -3.27 -7.66
C VAL A 36 -0.66 -3.79 -7.26
N GLN A 37 -0.03 -4.66 -8.07
CA GLN A 37 1.35 -5.10 -7.80
C GLN A 37 2.34 -3.94 -7.82
N CYS A 38 2.24 -3.02 -8.79
CA CYS A 38 3.08 -1.82 -8.82
C CYS A 38 2.88 -0.97 -7.55
N ASP A 39 1.65 -0.77 -7.11
CA ASP A 39 1.34 -0.04 -5.87
C ASP A 39 1.91 -0.75 -4.63
N LEU A 40 1.72 -2.06 -4.52
CA LEU A 40 2.28 -2.87 -3.44
C LEU A 40 3.82 -2.81 -3.41
N ILE A 41 4.49 -2.77 -4.57
CA ILE A 41 5.95 -2.60 -4.63
C ILE A 41 6.36 -1.24 -4.07
N VAL A 42 5.70 -0.15 -4.50
CA VAL A 42 5.94 1.20 -3.99
C VAL A 42 5.73 1.24 -2.48
N ASN A 43 4.67 0.59 -1.99
CA ASN A 43 4.35 0.52 -0.57
C ASN A 43 5.41 -0.25 0.22
N VAL A 44 5.92 -1.38 -0.28
CA VAL A 44 7.02 -2.11 0.38
C VAL A 44 8.24 -1.21 0.54
N PHE A 45 8.67 -0.52 -0.50
CA PHE A 45 9.83 0.37 -0.42
C PHE A 45 9.58 1.58 0.48
N CYS A 46 8.39 2.18 0.42
CA CYS A 46 7.98 3.26 1.31
C CYS A 46 8.02 2.82 2.79
N PHE A 47 7.51 1.62 3.09
CA PHE A 47 7.54 1.05 4.44
C PHE A 47 8.96 0.83 4.94
N LEU A 48 9.82 0.22 4.12
CA LEU A 48 11.24 -0.02 4.47
C LEU A 48 11.99 1.29 4.75
N ASN A 49 11.76 2.31 3.92
CA ASN A 49 12.36 3.64 4.12
C ASN A 49 11.84 4.32 5.40
N GLY A 50 10.54 4.24 5.65
CA GLY A 50 9.93 4.75 6.89
C GLY A 50 10.49 4.04 8.12
N TRP A 51 10.72 2.73 8.04
CA TRP A 51 11.31 1.93 9.13
C TRP A 51 12.78 2.27 9.39
N PHE A 52 13.59 2.49 8.34
CA PHE A 52 14.94 3.00 8.51
C PHE A 52 14.95 4.29 9.33
N SER A 53 14.08 5.24 8.97
CA SER A 53 13.95 6.51 9.70
C SER A 53 13.48 6.33 11.17
N ARG A 54 12.72 5.27 11.49
CA ARG A 54 12.28 4.97 12.85
C ARG A 54 13.39 4.33 13.68
N PHE A 55 14.17 3.40 13.11
CA PHE A 55 15.32 2.81 13.79
C PHE A 55 16.37 3.85 14.16
N CYS A 56 16.50 4.94 13.39
CA CYS A 56 17.36 6.06 13.79
C CYS A 56 16.85 6.80 15.04
N LYS A 57 15.55 6.74 15.34
CA LYS A 57 14.91 7.50 16.44
C LYS A 57 14.75 6.72 17.73
N TRP A 58 14.69 5.38 17.66
CA TRP A 58 14.53 4.56 18.85
C TRP A 58 15.86 4.40 19.58
N THR A 59 15.83 4.60 20.89
CA THR A 59 17.03 4.53 21.73
C THR A 59 17.66 3.13 21.75
N PHE A 60 16.85 2.07 21.62
CA PHE A 60 17.35 0.70 21.62
C PHE A 60 18.04 0.30 20.30
N THR A 61 17.66 0.87 19.16
CA THR A 61 18.30 0.60 17.85
C THR A 61 19.39 1.61 17.50
N ALA A 62 19.48 2.74 18.22
CA ALA A 62 20.46 3.78 17.96
C ALA A 62 21.91 3.28 17.90
N PRO A 63 22.40 2.37 18.77
CA PRO A 63 23.76 1.84 18.67
C PRO A 63 24.01 1.05 17.38
N MET A 64 23.03 0.25 16.93
CA MET A 64 23.13 -0.48 15.67
C MET A 64 23.16 0.49 14.47
N MET A 65 22.31 1.52 14.50
CA MET A 65 22.27 2.54 13.46
C MET A 65 23.52 3.43 13.45
N LEU A 66 24.21 3.59 14.58
CA LEU A 66 25.52 4.25 14.66
C LEU A 66 26.59 3.48 13.89
N VAL A 67 26.63 2.15 14.03
CA VAL A 67 27.53 1.31 13.21
C VAL A 67 27.24 1.48 11.72
N VAL A 68 25.96 1.54 11.33
CA VAL A 68 25.57 1.82 9.93
C VAL A 68 25.98 3.22 9.50
N TYR A 69 25.87 4.21 10.38
CA TYR A 69 26.25 5.60 10.10
C TYR A 69 27.76 5.73 9.82
N GLU A 70 28.58 5.09 10.65
CA GLU A 70 30.05 5.14 10.53
C GLU A 70 30.57 4.37 9.30
N ASN A 71 29.95 3.22 8.98
CA ASN A 71 30.41 2.36 7.88
C ASN A 71 29.71 2.64 6.54
N PHE A 72 28.49 3.18 6.57
CA PHE A 72 27.66 3.38 5.40
C PHE A 72 26.79 4.65 5.50
N TYR A 73 27.45 5.79 5.70
CA TYR A 73 26.82 7.10 5.79
C TYR A 73 25.90 7.43 4.59
N PHE A 74 26.21 6.90 3.41
CA PHE A 74 25.38 7.05 2.20
C PHE A 74 23.92 6.59 2.41
N ALA A 75 23.65 5.59 3.26
CA ALA A 75 22.28 5.16 3.55
C ALA A 75 21.41 6.28 4.15
N PHE A 76 21.99 7.17 4.96
CA PHE A 76 21.25 8.27 5.58
C PHE A 76 20.85 9.34 4.56
N HIS A 77 21.71 9.59 3.57
CA HIS A 77 21.40 10.47 2.44
C HIS A 77 20.31 9.86 1.56
N LEU A 78 20.44 8.57 1.22
CA LEU A 78 19.44 7.86 0.43
C LEU A 78 18.09 7.83 1.14
N ASN A 79 18.07 7.58 2.46
CA ASN A 79 16.84 7.60 3.25
C ASN A 79 16.17 8.97 3.23
N GLN A 80 16.94 10.05 3.43
CA GLN A 80 16.38 11.41 3.45
C GLN A 80 15.80 11.80 2.07
N PHE A 81 16.51 11.50 0.99
CA PHE A 81 16.03 11.67 -0.38
C PHE A 81 14.73 10.87 -0.61
N SER A 82 14.70 9.63 -0.11
CA SER A 82 13.64 8.67 -0.35
C SER A 82 12.33 9.02 0.37
N ILE A 83 12.35 9.77 1.48
CA ILE A 83 11.14 10.14 2.23
C ILE A 83 10.16 10.91 1.34
N ASN A 84 10.61 11.99 0.71
CA ASN A 84 9.74 12.80 -0.14
C ASN A 84 9.47 12.10 -1.48
N PHE A 85 10.43 11.36 -2.01
CA PHE A 85 10.25 10.54 -3.21
C PHE A 85 9.10 9.52 -3.06
N PHE A 86 9.12 8.72 -2.00
CA PHE A 86 8.10 7.70 -1.78
C PHE A 86 6.74 8.30 -1.45
N TYR A 87 6.67 9.43 -0.73
CA TYR A 87 5.41 10.12 -0.48
C TYR A 87 4.69 10.50 -1.78
N ASN A 88 5.44 11.11 -2.71
CA ASN A 88 4.91 11.51 -4.01
C ASN A 88 4.55 10.29 -4.89
N LEU A 89 5.44 9.30 -4.92
CA LEU A 89 5.23 8.10 -5.72
C LEU A 89 4.02 7.29 -5.23
N GLN A 90 3.84 7.15 -3.92
CA GLN A 90 2.69 6.49 -3.31
C GLN A 90 1.39 7.25 -3.62
N SER A 91 1.39 8.57 -3.48
CA SER A 91 0.21 9.41 -3.78
C SER A 91 -0.21 9.30 -5.26
N VAL A 92 0.75 9.36 -6.18
CA VAL A 92 0.46 9.22 -7.61
C VAL A 92 0.12 7.78 -7.98
N SER A 93 0.69 6.76 -7.34
CA SER A 93 0.29 5.37 -7.54
C SER A 93 -1.20 5.16 -7.22
N VAL A 94 -1.69 5.76 -6.13
CA VAL A 94 -3.12 5.73 -5.79
C VAL A 94 -3.97 6.50 -6.82
N ILE A 95 -3.48 7.64 -7.33
CA ILE A 95 -4.15 8.33 -8.44
C ILE A 95 -4.24 7.43 -9.68
N ILE A 96 -3.15 6.78 -10.08
CA ILE A 96 -3.11 5.86 -11.23
C ILE A 96 -4.11 4.71 -11.03
N MET A 97 -4.17 4.14 -9.82
CA MET A 97 -5.18 3.13 -9.47
C MET A 97 -6.61 3.66 -9.67
N SER A 98 -6.91 4.86 -9.18
CA SER A 98 -8.22 5.50 -9.32
C SER A 98 -8.56 5.80 -10.78
N VAL A 99 -7.63 6.33 -11.57
CA VAL A 99 -7.82 6.58 -13.02
C VAL A 99 -8.04 5.27 -13.77
N HIS A 100 -7.30 4.22 -13.43
CA HIS A 100 -7.56 2.90 -13.98
C HIS A 100 -9.00 2.44 -13.67
N ARG A 101 -9.48 2.62 -12.43
CA ARG A 101 -10.85 2.22 -12.08
C ARG A 101 -11.88 2.97 -12.91
N LEU A 102 -11.76 4.29 -13.01
CA LEU A 102 -12.64 5.13 -13.81
C LEU A 102 -12.64 4.70 -15.29
N SER A 103 -11.47 4.57 -15.89
CA SER A 103 -11.36 4.17 -17.29
C SER A 103 -11.89 2.76 -17.54
N ALA A 104 -11.72 1.82 -16.60
CA ALA A 104 -12.32 0.48 -16.70
C ALA A 104 -13.86 0.50 -16.54
N SER A 105 -14.42 1.48 -15.82
CA SER A 105 -15.87 1.64 -15.71
C SER A 105 -16.48 2.30 -16.94
N GLU A 106 -15.77 3.21 -17.60
CA GLU A 106 -16.25 3.94 -18.78
C GLU A 106 -15.98 3.21 -20.11
N PHE A 107 -14.76 2.69 -20.29
CA PHE A 107 -14.30 2.21 -21.58
C PHE A 107 -14.13 0.69 -21.62
N ILE A 108 -14.68 0.07 -22.66
CA ILE A 108 -14.57 -1.39 -22.87
C ILE A 108 -13.12 -1.80 -23.19
N LYS A 109 -12.39 -0.97 -23.95
CA LYS A 109 -10.99 -1.21 -24.35
C LYS A 109 -9.96 -0.80 -23.28
N ALA A 110 -10.39 -0.29 -22.11
CA ALA A 110 -9.45 0.17 -21.08
C ALA A 110 -8.52 -0.94 -20.58
N ASN A 111 -9.04 -2.16 -20.39
CA ASN A 111 -8.22 -3.27 -19.88
C ASN A 111 -7.02 -3.58 -20.80
N GLU A 112 -7.21 -3.51 -22.12
CA GLU A 112 -6.13 -3.71 -23.10
C GLU A 112 -5.09 -2.59 -23.03
N PHE A 113 -5.56 -1.33 -22.98
CA PHE A 113 -4.70 -0.15 -22.83
C PHE A 113 -3.81 -0.27 -21.58
N TRP A 114 -4.40 -0.56 -20.43
CA TRP A 114 -3.66 -0.65 -19.17
C TRP A 114 -2.72 -1.84 -19.14
N THR A 115 -3.10 -2.98 -19.72
CA THR A 115 -2.20 -4.15 -19.81
C THR A 115 -0.93 -3.83 -20.60
N ARG A 116 -1.03 -2.98 -21.64
CA ARG A 116 0.13 -2.60 -22.47
C ARG A 116 0.91 -1.41 -21.92
N ARG A 117 0.25 -0.45 -21.27
CA ARG A 117 0.84 0.86 -20.92
C ARG A 117 1.16 1.05 -19.44
N TYR A 118 0.80 0.13 -18.54
CA TYR A 118 1.06 0.31 -17.11
C TYR A 118 2.55 0.50 -16.78
N LEU A 119 3.45 -0.30 -17.36
CA LEU A 119 4.90 -0.17 -17.10
C LEU A 119 5.47 1.17 -17.57
N PRO A 120 5.24 1.63 -18.83
CA PRO A 120 5.66 2.97 -19.23
C PRO A 120 5.13 4.09 -18.34
N ILE A 121 3.85 4.03 -17.93
CA ILE A 121 3.24 5.05 -17.06
C ILE A 121 3.99 5.11 -15.73
N TYR A 122 4.17 3.98 -15.05
CA TYR A 122 4.91 3.92 -13.78
C TYR A 122 6.38 4.33 -13.95
N SER A 123 7.04 3.94 -15.05
CA SER A 123 8.42 4.32 -15.33
C SER A 123 8.59 5.83 -15.48
N ILE A 124 7.67 6.48 -16.18
CA ILE A 124 7.65 7.95 -16.32
C ILE A 124 7.42 8.59 -14.94
N THR A 125 6.44 8.10 -14.17
CA THR A 125 6.16 8.61 -12.82
C THR A 125 7.39 8.52 -11.91
N VAL A 126 8.05 7.35 -11.87
CA VAL A 126 9.29 7.15 -11.10
C VAL A 126 10.36 8.13 -11.54
N THR A 127 10.62 8.23 -12.85
CA THR A 127 11.68 9.10 -13.38
C THR A 127 11.42 10.57 -13.04
N THR A 128 10.19 11.04 -13.21
CA THR A 128 9.79 12.43 -12.87
C THR A 128 10.05 12.73 -11.40
N PHE A 129 9.68 11.83 -10.49
CA PHE A 129 9.88 12.07 -9.07
C PHE A 129 11.33 11.86 -8.61
N VAL A 130 12.11 11.00 -9.28
CA VAL A 130 13.56 10.94 -9.08
C VAL A 130 14.19 12.30 -9.42
N CYS A 131 13.90 12.85 -10.59
CA CYS A 131 14.43 14.16 -11.01
C CYS A 131 14.00 15.30 -10.06
N PHE A 132 12.72 15.33 -9.69
CA PHE A 132 12.19 16.33 -8.75
C PHE A 132 12.87 16.25 -7.38
N ASN A 133 13.01 15.04 -6.82
CA ASN A 133 13.66 14.88 -5.51
C ASN A 133 15.15 15.13 -5.57
N LEU A 134 15.79 14.85 -6.71
CA LEU A 134 17.20 15.17 -6.90
C LEU A 134 17.41 16.69 -6.85
N PHE A 135 16.53 17.47 -7.48
CA PHE A 135 16.54 18.93 -7.40
C PHE A 135 16.36 19.43 -5.96
N VAL A 136 15.37 18.89 -5.22
CA VAL A 136 15.12 19.26 -3.81
C VAL A 136 16.32 18.95 -2.92
N TYR A 137 16.92 17.78 -3.11
CA TYR A 137 18.07 17.31 -2.35
C TYR A 137 19.32 18.14 -2.64
N LEU A 138 19.64 18.39 -3.92
CA LEU A 138 20.78 19.21 -4.33
C LEU A 138 20.64 20.68 -3.93
N SER A 139 19.41 21.16 -3.73
CA SER A 139 19.12 22.53 -3.31
C SER A 139 19.12 22.71 -1.78
N ASP A 140 19.59 21.71 -1.02
CA ASP A 140 19.71 21.70 0.44
C ASP A 140 18.40 21.96 1.21
N TRP A 141 17.25 21.61 0.63
CA TRP A 141 15.95 21.72 1.33
C TRP A 141 15.77 20.64 2.39
N THR A 142 16.45 19.50 2.23
CA THR A 142 16.39 18.37 3.16
C THR A 142 17.80 17.89 3.49
N ARG A 143 18.12 17.79 4.78
CA ARG A 143 19.43 17.33 5.25
C ARG A 143 19.33 15.95 5.89
N PRO A 144 20.35 15.08 5.74
CA PRO A 144 20.37 13.78 6.40
C PRO A 144 20.37 13.95 7.92
N LEU A 145 19.91 12.92 8.62
CA LEU A 145 19.99 12.85 10.09
C LEU A 145 21.46 12.82 10.53
N ARG A 146 21.75 13.47 11.67
CA ARG A 146 23.07 13.44 12.31
C ARG A 146 22.96 12.77 13.67
N TYR A 147 23.99 12.02 14.06
CA TYR A 147 24.07 11.49 15.41
C TYR A 147 24.35 12.63 16.41
N ASP A 148 23.67 12.60 17.54
CA ASP A 148 23.91 13.49 18.68
C ASP A 148 24.50 12.69 19.84
N ASP A 149 25.75 12.98 20.19
CA ASP A 149 26.50 12.26 21.22
C ASP A 149 25.91 12.46 22.63
N LEU A 150 25.22 13.58 22.88
CA LEU A 150 24.61 13.89 24.18
C LEU A 150 23.27 13.17 24.35
N ALA A 151 22.44 13.21 23.31
CA ALA A 151 21.12 12.58 23.32
C ALA A 151 21.16 11.08 22.98
N LYS A 152 22.30 10.58 22.48
CA LYS A 152 22.52 9.21 21.98
C LYS A 152 21.50 8.76 20.93
N VAL A 153 20.95 9.71 20.16
CA VAL A 153 19.94 9.46 19.13
C VAL A 153 20.24 10.28 17.88
N PHE A 154 19.68 9.86 16.75
CA PHE A 154 19.79 10.64 15.52
C PHE A 154 18.78 11.77 15.49
N VAL A 155 19.27 12.99 15.31
CA VAL A 155 18.47 14.22 15.26
C VAL A 155 18.46 14.81 13.87
N SER A 156 17.34 15.44 13.51
CA SER A 156 17.23 16.21 12.27
C SER A 156 18.07 17.48 12.37
N VAL A 157 18.95 17.70 11.39
CA VAL A 157 19.67 18.97 11.30
C VAL A 157 18.66 20.07 10.93
N PRO A 158 18.50 21.11 11.78
CA PRO A 158 17.56 22.17 11.49
C PRO A 158 17.94 22.85 10.17
N ALA A 159 17.03 22.83 9.21
CA ALA A 159 17.10 23.71 8.04
C ALA A 159 16.84 25.16 8.48
N GLU A 160 17.29 26.11 7.66
CA GLU A 160 16.97 27.52 7.83
C GLU A 160 15.45 27.71 8.03
N ALA A 161 15.05 28.47 9.06
CA ALA A 161 13.64 28.57 9.49
C ALA A 161 12.70 28.96 8.33
N THR A 162 13.16 29.86 7.47
CA THR A 162 12.44 30.31 6.26
C THR A 162 12.22 29.17 5.26
N LYS A 163 13.24 28.35 4.99
CA LYS A 163 13.14 27.20 4.10
C LYS A 163 12.21 26.13 4.66
N SER A 164 12.29 25.86 5.96
CA SER A 164 11.41 24.89 6.65
C SER A 164 9.93 25.31 6.61
N ALA A 165 9.66 26.60 6.82
CA ALA A 165 8.30 27.14 6.74
C ALA A 165 7.75 27.07 5.31
N LEU A 166 8.56 27.45 4.30
CA LEU A 166 8.18 27.33 2.89
C LEU A 166 7.95 25.86 2.49
N TRP A 167 8.83 24.96 2.88
CA TRP A 167 8.71 23.53 2.60
C TRP A 167 7.43 22.94 3.18
N SER A 168 7.07 23.31 4.42
CA SER A 168 5.83 22.89 5.05
C SER A 168 4.59 23.37 4.27
N ARG A 169 4.62 24.60 3.74
CA ARG A 169 3.55 25.14 2.88
C ARG A 169 3.46 24.41 1.54
N ILE A 170 4.60 24.17 0.88
CA ILE A 170 4.66 23.42 -0.38
C ILE A 170 4.08 22.02 -0.18
N PHE A 171 4.53 21.32 0.86
CA PHE A 171 4.06 19.98 1.19
C PHE A 171 2.54 19.96 1.45
N TYR A 172 2.01 20.95 2.17
CA TYR A 172 0.56 21.08 2.40
C TYR A 172 -0.23 21.23 1.09
N TRP A 173 0.17 22.16 0.21
CA TRP A 173 -0.51 22.37 -1.06
C TRP A 173 -0.44 21.14 -1.97
N MET A 174 0.71 20.47 -1.99
CA MET A 174 0.91 19.23 -2.73
C MET A 174 -0.03 18.11 -2.23
N SER A 175 -0.11 17.90 -0.91
CA SER A 175 -1.06 16.96 -0.29
C SER A 175 -2.51 17.29 -0.64
N LEU A 176 -2.89 18.58 -0.58
CA LEU A 176 -4.23 19.04 -0.93
C LEU A 176 -4.57 18.75 -2.40
N THR A 177 -3.62 18.99 -3.31
CA THR A 177 -3.80 18.69 -4.75
C THR A 177 -3.99 17.19 -4.98
N TYR A 178 -3.14 16.34 -4.40
CA TYR A 178 -3.30 14.89 -4.53
C TYR A 178 -4.65 14.41 -4.00
N PHE A 179 -5.04 14.88 -2.82
CA PHE A 179 -6.33 14.54 -2.24
C PHE A 179 -7.50 14.97 -3.13
N SER A 180 -7.49 16.21 -3.62
CA SER A 180 -8.58 16.75 -4.47
C SER A 180 -8.73 15.97 -5.77
N VAL A 181 -7.62 15.60 -6.41
CA VAL A 181 -7.61 14.78 -7.63
C VAL A 181 -8.17 13.39 -7.37
N ILE A 182 -7.73 12.73 -6.28
CA ILE A 182 -8.22 11.40 -5.89
C ILE A 182 -9.73 11.46 -5.62
N LEU A 183 -10.20 12.44 -4.84
CA LEU A 183 -11.61 12.59 -4.50
C LEU A 183 -12.45 12.79 -5.77
N PHE A 184 -12.03 13.70 -6.65
CA PHE A 184 -12.72 13.98 -7.90
C PHE A 184 -12.85 12.73 -8.78
N ILE A 185 -11.77 11.99 -9.00
CA ILE A 185 -11.77 10.77 -9.83
C ILE A 185 -12.67 9.69 -9.21
N ASN A 186 -12.67 9.53 -7.88
CA ASN A 186 -13.51 8.55 -7.22
C ASN A 186 -15.00 8.89 -7.35
N ILE A 187 -15.37 10.18 -7.19
CA ILE A 187 -16.74 10.64 -7.42
C ILE A 187 -17.17 10.33 -8.86
N LEU A 188 -16.34 10.69 -9.84
CA LEU A 188 -16.60 10.36 -11.25
C LEU A 188 -16.76 8.85 -11.47
N THR A 189 -15.94 8.03 -10.81
CA THR A 189 -16.01 6.56 -10.92
C THR A 189 -17.35 6.03 -10.41
N ILE A 190 -17.83 6.53 -9.27
CA ILE A 190 -19.12 6.14 -8.70
C ILE A 190 -20.26 6.54 -9.65
N ILE A 191 -20.24 7.77 -10.17
CA ILE A 191 -21.24 8.27 -11.13
C ILE A 191 -21.22 7.43 -12.42
N SER A 192 -20.05 7.12 -12.94
CA SER A 192 -19.86 6.29 -14.13
C SER A 192 -20.46 4.89 -13.95
N ILE A 193 -20.20 4.24 -12.81
CA ILE A 193 -20.76 2.93 -12.48
C ILE A 193 -22.28 3.00 -12.37
N LYS A 194 -22.84 4.02 -11.71
CA LYS A 194 -24.30 4.21 -11.58
C LYS A 194 -24.97 4.46 -12.93
N THR A 195 -24.35 5.28 -13.78
CA THR A 195 -24.86 5.54 -15.13
C THR A 195 -24.83 4.28 -15.99
N ARG A 196 -23.77 3.47 -15.89
CA ARG A 196 -23.65 2.20 -16.61
C ARG A 196 -24.64 1.15 -16.10
N TYR A 197 -24.94 1.14 -14.81
CA TYR A 197 -25.98 0.28 -14.21
C TYR A 197 -27.35 0.51 -14.84
N ASN A 198 -27.72 1.77 -15.08
CA ASN A 198 -29.00 2.11 -15.70
C ASN A 198 -29.05 1.84 -17.21
N LYS A 199 -27.90 1.75 -17.90
CA LYS A 199 -27.84 1.72 -19.38
C LYS A 199 -27.48 0.36 -20.00
N LYS A 200 -26.82 -0.57 -19.29
CA LYS A 200 -26.36 -1.85 -19.89
C LYS A 200 -26.48 -3.06 -18.95
N SER A 201 -27.02 -4.15 -19.49
CA SER A 201 -26.98 -5.50 -18.91
C SER A 201 -25.56 -6.08 -18.97
N ALA A 202 -24.67 -5.65 -18.06
CA ALA A 202 -23.42 -6.34 -17.83
C ALA A 202 -23.68 -7.63 -17.06
N SER A 203 -22.98 -8.73 -17.42
CA SER A 203 -23.03 -9.99 -16.65
C SER A 203 -22.85 -9.70 -15.17
N GLU A 204 -23.75 -10.26 -14.35
CA GLU A 204 -23.81 -9.99 -12.91
C GLU A 204 -22.49 -10.31 -12.18
N LYS A 205 -21.72 -11.26 -12.71
CA LYS A 205 -20.40 -11.63 -12.19
C LYS A 205 -19.36 -10.52 -12.40
N THR A 206 -19.28 -9.98 -13.61
CA THR A 206 -18.39 -8.86 -13.95
C THR A 206 -18.79 -7.59 -13.20
N ARG A 207 -20.10 -7.37 -13.04
CA ARG A 207 -20.68 -6.27 -12.26
C ARG A 207 -20.23 -6.29 -10.80
N ARG A 208 -20.43 -7.42 -10.10
CA ARG A 208 -20.02 -7.56 -8.69
C ARG A 208 -18.52 -7.39 -8.51
N MET A 209 -17.72 -7.88 -9.46
CA MET A 209 -16.28 -7.66 -9.45
C MET A 209 -15.95 -6.15 -9.52
N MET A 210 -16.51 -5.41 -10.49
CA MET A 210 -16.23 -3.97 -10.61
C MET A 210 -16.61 -3.18 -9.35
N ILE A 211 -17.78 -3.45 -8.74
CA ILE A 211 -18.23 -2.77 -7.52
C ILE A 211 -17.26 -3.02 -6.36
N ASN A 212 -16.88 -4.28 -6.13
CA ASN A 212 -15.96 -4.62 -5.04
C ASN A 212 -14.59 -3.96 -5.24
N LEU A 213 -14.10 -3.90 -6.48
CA LEU A 213 -12.82 -3.25 -6.79
C LEU A 213 -12.89 -1.73 -6.61
N THR A 214 -14.01 -1.10 -6.95
CA THR A 214 -14.22 0.34 -6.68
C THR A 214 -14.32 0.61 -5.19
N LEU A 215 -14.95 -0.28 -4.42
CA LEU A 215 -15.04 -0.14 -2.97
C LEU A 215 -13.64 -0.22 -2.32
N ILE A 216 -12.77 -1.13 -2.76
CA ILE A 216 -11.37 -1.19 -2.33
C ILE A 216 -10.66 0.14 -2.59
N THR A 217 -10.76 0.67 -3.80
CA THR A 217 -10.12 1.95 -4.17
C THR A 217 -10.72 3.13 -3.40
N SER A 218 -12.02 3.12 -3.15
CA SER A 218 -12.70 4.13 -2.34
C SER A 218 -12.21 4.12 -0.89
N ILE A 219 -12.11 2.95 -0.25
CA ILE A 219 -11.57 2.83 1.12
C ILE A 219 -10.12 3.31 1.15
N ASN A 220 -9.30 2.89 0.20
CA ASN A 220 -7.92 3.35 0.10
C ASN A 220 -7.85 4.88 0.04
N SER A 221 -8.73 5.50 -0.75
CA SER A 221 -8.80 6.94 -0.91
C SER A 221 -9.35 7.67 0.33
N SER A 222 -10.27 7.07 1.08
CA SER A 222 -10.76 7.60 2.35
C SER A 222 -9.65 7.67 3.41
N ILE A 223 -8.63 6.81 3.35
CA ILE A 223 -7.51 6.88 4.30
C ILE A 223 -6.61 8.07 3.98
N PHE A 224 -6.37 8.36 2.69
CA PHE A 224 -5.68 9.58 2.28
C PHE A 224 -6.43 10.83 2.78
N PHE A 225 -7.77 10.80 2.82
CA PHE A 225 -8.56 11.88 3.42
C PHE A 225 -8.33 12.03 4.92
N VAL A 226 -8.34 10.91 5.67
CA VAL A 226 -8.05 10.91 7.11
C VAL A 226 -6.66 11.46 7.38
N VAL A 227 -5.66 11.07 6.59
CA VAL A 227 -4.28 11.58 6.70
C VAL A 227 -4.22 13.08 6.42
N PHE A 228 -4.92 13.55 5.40
CA PHE A 228 -4.97 14.98 5.09
C PHE A 228 -5.63 15.81 6.21
N ILE A 229 -6.76 15.37 6.75
CA ILE A 229 -7.41 16.05 7.90
C ILE A 229 -6.47 16.03 9.10
N TRP A 230 -5.87 14.88 9.39
CA TRP A 230 -4.98 14.72 10.53
C TRP A 230 -3.73 15.59 10.42
N GLN A 231 -3.19 15.75 9.21
CA GLN A 231 -2.08 16.66 8.96
C GLN A 231 -2.48 18.14 9.17
N SER A 232 -3.72 18.49 8.83
CA SER A 232 -4.22 19.87 8.92
C SER A 232 -4.54 20.29 10.36
N VAL A 233 -5.06 19.37 11.18
CA VAL A 233 -5.59 19.66 12.52
C VAL A 233 -4.77 19.00 13.64
N GLY A 234 -4.11 17.88 13.38
CA GLY A 234 -3.45 17.09 14.43
C GLY A 234 -2.32 17.83 15.15
N LYS A 235 -1.60 18.71 14.44
CA LYS A 235 -0.51 19.50 15.02
C LYS A 235 -0.99 20.54 16.04
N SER A 236 -2.23 21.04 15.92
CA SER A 236 -2.79 22.01 16.88
C SER A 236 -3.45 21.34 18.08
N ILE A 237 -3.78 20.05 17.99
CA ILE A 237 -4.48 19.30 19.05
C ILE A 237 -3.52 18.56 19.98
N MET A 238 -2.40 18.04 19.45
CA MET A 238 -1.52 17.14 20.20
C MET A 238 -0.11 17.69 20.37
N GLU A 239 0.57 17.26 21.44
CA GLU A 239 2.01 17.44 21.60
C GLU A 239 2.79 16.83 20.41
N LEU A 240 3.93 17.45 20.08
CA LEU A 240 4.71 17.13 18.88
C LEU A 240 5.07 15.63 18.76
N GLN A 241 5.44 14.98 19.87
CA GLN A 241 5.80 13.56 19.86
C GLN A 241 4.61 12.66 19.53
N THR A 242 3.45 12.93 20.14
CA THR A 242 2.20 12.18 19.91
C THR A 242 1.67 12.41 18.51
N TYR A 243 1.79 13.65 17.99
CA TYR A 243 1.47 13.98 16.59
C TYR A 243 2.36 13.20 15.60
N MET A 244 3.68 13.16 15.84
CA MET A 244 4.59 12.40 14.98
C MET A 244 4.31 10.89 15.04
N ALA A 245 4.01 10.36 16.22
CA ALA A 245 3.68 8.95 16.42
C ALA A 245 2.38 8.55 15.69
N SER A 246 1.35 9.39 15.72
CA SER A 246 0.10 9.16 14.99
C SER A 246 0.28 9.26 13.47
N MET A 247 1.10 10.20 12.98
CA MET A 247 1.46 10.28 11.55
C MET A 247 2.15 9.01 11.06
N TYR A 248 2.97 8.35 11.89
CA TYR A 248 3.57 7.06 11.55
C TYR A 248 2.55 5.93 11.44
N VAL A 249 1.57 5.87 12.35
CA VAL A 249 0.48 4.87 12.27
C VAL A 249 -0.34 5.08 10.99
N LEU A 250 -0.69 6.33 10.68
CA LEU A 250 -1.45 6.68 9.49
C LEU A 250 -0.68 6.36 8.20
N SER A 251 0.61 6.67 8.15
CA SER A 251 1.48 6.31 7.02
C SER A 251 1.54 4.80 6.80
N ASP A 252 1.66 4.00 7.86
CA ASP A 252 1.65 2.54 7.70
C ASP A 252 0.27 2.03 7.28
N SER A 253 -0.81 2.64 7.78
CA SER A 253 -2.18 2.31 7.38
C SER A 253 -2.39 2.54 5.88
N MET A 254 -1.88 3.65 5.33
CA MET A 254 -1.93 3.90 3.89
C MET A 254 -1.12 2.87 3.10
N THR A 255 0.03 2.48 3.63
CA THR A 255 1.01 1.65 2.94
C THR A 255 0.64 0.17 2.94
N LEU A 256 0.08 -0.31 4.05
CA LEU A 256 -0.05 -1.74 4.30
C LEU A 256 -1.49 -2.26 4.31
N LEU A 257 -2.50 -1.40 4.14
CA LEU A 257 -3.89 -1.85 4.17
C LEU A 257 -4.33 -2.60 2.91
N LEU A 258 -3.74 -2.31 1.76
CA LEU A 258 -4.20 -2.85 0.47
C LEU A 258 -4.32 -4.39 0.42
N PRO A 259 -3.37 -5.19 0.92
CA PRO A 259 -3.51 -6.64 1.04
C PRO A 259 -4.73 -7.09 1.86
N TYR A 260 -5.01 -6.41 2.98
CA TYR A 260 -6.18 -6.71 3.82
C TYR A 260 -7.48 -6.41 3.07
N MET A 261 -7.54 -5.29 2.33
CA MET A 261 -8.70 -4.97 1.50
C MET A 261 -8.94 -6.01 0.40
N LEU A 262 -7.87 -6.53 -0.22
CA LEU A 262 -7.99 -7.61 -1.20
C LEU A 262 -8.56 -8.89 -0.59
N LEU A 263 -8.16 -9.26 0.63
CA LEU A 263 -8.74 -10.41 1.34
C LEU A 263 -10.24 -10.21 1.61
N VAL A 264 -10.63 -9.04 2.12
CA VAL A 264 -12.00 -8.78 2.59
C VAL A 264 -12.97 -8.51 1.44
N PHE A 265 -12.54 -7.87 0.36
CA PHE A 265 -13.45 -7.42 -0.70
C PHE A 265 -13.27 -8.14 -2.04
N ASP A 266 -12.08 -8.67 -2.37
CA ASP A 266 -11.86 -9.36 -3.64
C ASP A 266 -12.20 -10.87 -3.56
N ARG A 267 -13.31 -11.24 -4.22
CA ARG A 267 -13.80 -12.63 -4.28
C ARG A 267 -12.86 -13.54 -5.08
N ASN A 268 -12.17 -13.04 -6.10
CA ASN A 268 -11.27 -13.87 -6.91
C ASN A 268 -10.03 -14.23 -6.08
N VAL A 269 -9.49 -13.26 -5.34
CA VAL A 269 -8.40 -13.48 -4.38
C VAL A 269 -8.80 -14.52 -3.35
N ARG A 270 -9.97 -14.37 -2.70
CA ARG A 270 -10.44 -15.36 -1.70
C ARG A 270 -10.59 -16.77 -2.28
N LYS A 271 -11.17 -16.90 -3.48
CA LYS A 271 -11.34 -18.22 -4.12
C LYS A 271 -10.00 -18.87 -4.45
N ALA A 272 -9.08 -18.11 -5.04
CA ALA A 272 -7.75 -18.61 -5.37
C ALA A 272 -6.96 -18.98 -4.11
N LEU A 273 -7.09 -18.19 -3.04
CA LEU A 273 -6.45 -18.44 -1.76
C LEU A 273 -7.00 -19.73 -1.12
N ALA A 274 -8.33 -19.88 -1.07
CA ALA A 274 -8.98 -21.09 -0.54
C ALA A 274 -8.57 -22.35 -1.31
N LYS A 275 -8.49 -22.27 -2.65
CA LYS A 275 -8.00 -23.37 -3.50
C LYS A 275 -6.54 -23.73 -3.18
N THR A 276 -5.69 -22.72 -2.98
CA THR A 276 -4.25 -22.91 -2.67
C THR A 276 -4.04 -23.51 -1.29
N ILE A 277 -4.77 -23.03 -0.29
CA ILE A 277 -4.69 -23.54 1.08
C ILE A 277 -5.26 -24.96 1.11
N GLY A 278 -6.41 -25.20 0.46
CA GLY A 278 -7.00 -26.52 0.36
C GLY A 278 -6.07 -27.53 -0.34
N SER A 279 -5.43 -27.16 -1.45
CA SER A 279 -4.50 -28.06 -2.13
C SER A 279 -3.24 -28.36 -1.30
N LYS A 280 -2.71 -27.36 -0.59
CA LYS A 280 -1.58 -27.56 0.34
C LYS A 280 -1.97 -28.38 1.56
N ALA A 281 -3.16 -28.18 2.11
CA ALA A 281 -3.67 -28.97 3.24
C ALA A 281 -3.86 -30.44 2.83
N VAL A 282 -4.39 -30.71 1.63
CA VAL A 282 -4.50 -32.08 1.09
C VAL A 282 -3.13 -32.69 0.84
N TRP A 283 -2.16 -31.93 0.32
CA TRP A 283 -0.79 -32.41 0.13
C TRP A 283 -0.11 -32.72 1.47
N LEU A 284 -0.27 -31.83 2.46
CA LEU A 284 0.31 -31.98 3.79
C LEU A 284 -0.34 -33.14 4.57
N ALA A 285 -1.65 -33.35 4.40
CA ALA A 285 -2.35 -34.52 4.91
C ALA A 285 -1.90 -35.82 4.24
N ARG A 286 -1.53 -35.80 2.95
CA ARG A 286 -0.93 -36.96 2.27
C ARG A 286 0.51 -37.22 2.69
N SER A 287 1.30 -36.17 2.97
CA SER A 287 2.68 -36.32 3.44
C SER A 287 2.75 -36.76 4.91
N LEU A 288 1.78 -36.36 5.73
CA LEU A 288 1.65 -36.81 7.12
C LEU A 288 0.91 -38.16 7.21
N GLY A 289 0.02 -38.44 6.27
CA GLY A 289 -0.76 -39.67 6.16
C GLY A 289 -0.05 -40.74 5.34
N THR A 290 1.15 -41.13 5.79
CA THR A 290 1.74 -42.44 5.46
C THR A 290 1.77 -43.35 6.69
N ASP A 291 0.78 -43.20 7.58
CA ASP A 291 0.35 -44.29 8.48
C ASP A 291 -1.04 -44.74 8.03
N SER A 292 -1.04 -45.85 7.30
CA SER A 292 -2.19 -46.50 6.68
C SER A 292 -3.13 -47.19 7.69
N SER A 293 -3.38 -46.58 8.85
CA SER A 293 -4.21 -47.15 9.92
C SER A 293 -5.44 -46.30 10.29
N LEU A 294 -5.52 -45.03 9.88
CA LEU A 294 -6.62 -44.13 10.28
C LEU A 294 -7.62 -43.77 9.16
N MET A 295 -7.45 -44.29 7.93
CA MET A 295 -8.36 -44.03 6.80
C MET A 295 -9.47 -45.06 6.58
N ARG A 296 -9.62 -46.07 7.44
CA ARG A 296 -10.87 -46.83 7.56
C ARG A 296 -11.67 -46.18 8.69
N ASN A 297 -12.69 -45.37 8.36
CA ASN A 297 -13.96 -45.25 9.13
C ASN A 297 -14.81 -44.01 8.80
N THR A 298 -14.55 -43.27 7.72
CA THR A 298 -15.44 -42.15 7.32
C THR A 298 -15.94 -42.23 5.88
N SER A 299 -16.34 -43.42 5.44
CA SER A 299 -17.03 -43.62 4.16
C SER A 299 -18.26 -44.52 4.27
N VAL A 300 -19.25 -44.17 5.10
CA VAL A 300 -20.64 -44.65 4.92
C VAL A 300 -21.61 -43.61 5.49
N ILE A 301 -22.02 -42.61 4.70
CA ILE A 301 -23.44 -42.16 4.64
C ILE A 301 -23.68 -41.73 3.19
N ASN A 302 -24.12 -42.68 2.37
CA ASN A 302 -24.65 -42.41 1.05
C ASN A 302 -26.07 -41.85 1.18
N VAL A 303 -26.28 -40.78 0.41
CA VAL A 303 -27.53 -40.30 -0.19
C VAL A 303 -28.70 -41.29 -0.13
N ILE A 304 -29.80 -40.89 0.53
CA ILE A 304 -31.14 -41.32 0.15
C ILE A 304 -31.90 -40.07 -0.30
N SER A 305 -31.99 -39.95 -1.62
CA SER A 305 -33.02 -39.18 -2.31
C SER A 305 -34.27 -40.04 -2.33
N THR A 306 -35.35 -39.56 -1.72
CA THR A 306 -36.70 -40.07 -1.98
C THR A 306 -37.61 -38.89 -2.26
N LYS A 307 -37.88 -38.67 -3.55
CA LYS A 307 -39.15 -38.13 -4.02
C LYS A 307 -40.12 -39.30 -4.13
N SER A 308 -41.33 -39.15 -3.59
CA SER A 308 -42.52 -39.84 -4.09
C SER A 308 -43.76 -39.02 -3.75
N THR A 309 -44.49 -38.68 -4.83
CA THR A 309 -45.92 -38.33 -4.93
C THR A 309 -46.46 -37.19 -4.10
#